data_AF-A0A1R4HH35-F1
#
_entry.id   AF-A0A1R4HH35-F1
#
_cell.length_a   1.000
_cell.length_b   1.000
_cell.length_c   1.000
_cell.angle_alpha   90.00
_cell.angle_beta   90.00
_cell.angle_gamma   90.00
#
_symmetry.space_group_name_H-M   'P 1'
#
loop_
_entity.id
_entity.type
_entity.pdbx_description
1 polymer ?
#
loop_
_entity_poly.entity_id
_entity_poly.type
_entity_poly.pdbx_seq_one_letter_code
_entity_poly.pdbx_strand_id
1 'polypeptide(L)'
;MAKNWKDHSQQSFQQPETSADAVNQLMTILEGEHKLAIAAMKNDKLINLHFSLGVMIRNAFGLHEPDSPLLASCGTVHPDDASDGIVQALWNRLRSSPETQAH
;
A
#
# COMPACT_ATOMS: atom_id res chain seq x y z
N MET A 1 -19.07 -20.95 10.76
CA MET A 1 -19.63 -19.59 10.88
C MET A 1 -18.86 -18.71 9.90
N ALA A 2 -19.45 -18.39 8.75
CA ALA A 2 -18.82 -17.52 7.76
C ALA A 2 -18.91 -16.08 8.28
N LYS A 3 -17.78 -15.48 8.69
CA LYS A 3 -17.75 -14.07 9.07
C LYS A 3 -18.07 -13.25 7.82
N ASN A 4 -19.16 -12.49 7.93
CA ASN A 4 -19.71 -11.60 6.92
C ASN A 4 -18.67 -10.55 6.50
N TRP A 5 -18.12 -10.70 5.31
CA TRP A 5 -17.29 -9.70 4.62
C TRP A 5 -18.05 -8.40 4.26
N LYS A 6 -19.36 -8.35 4.57
CA LYS A 6 -20.24 -7.22 4.23
C LYS A 6 -20.20 -6.05 5.22
N ASP A 7 -19.56 -6.19 6.38
CA ASP A 7 -19.60 -5.13 7.41
C ASP A 7 -18.60 -3.98 7.19
N HIS A 8 -17.62 -4.17 6.29
CA HIS A 8 -16.68 -3.10 5.89
C HIS A 8 -17.18 -2.25 4.71
N SER A 9 -18.40 -2.50 4.21
CA SER A 9 -18.92 -1.90 2.98
C SER A 9 -19.39 -0.42 3.10
N GLN A 10 -19.14 0.24 4.23
CA GLN A 10 -19.56 1.63 4.49
C GLN A 10 -18.41 2.65 4.54
N GLN A 11 -17.14 2.22 4.54
CA GLN A 11 -16.04 3.16 4.34
C GLN A 11 -15.84 3.38 2.84
N SER A 12 -16.33 4.53 2.35
CA SER A 12 -15.83 5.07 1.09
C SER A 12 -14.34 5.39 1.29
N PHE A 13 -13.46 4.45 0.96
CA PHE A 13 -12.04 4.74 0.87
C PHE A 13 -11.87 5.73 -0.26
N GLN A 14 -11.70 7.00 0.10
CA GLN A 14 -11.31 8.03 -0.85
C GLN A 14 -9.98 7.61 -1.47
N GLN A 15 -9.85 7.76 -2.78
CA GLN A 15 -8.57 7.48 -3.44
C GLN A 15 -7.49 8.38 -2.81
N PRO A 16 -6.34 7.81 -2.42
CA PRO A 16 -5.28 8.62 -1.85
C PRO A 16 -4.75 9.57 -2.93
N GLU A 17 -4.52 10.83 -2.57
CA GLU A 17 -3.98 11.83 -3.50
C GLU A 17 -2.46 11.95 -3.39
N THR A 18 -1.86 11.48 -2.30
CA THR A 18 -0.41 11.52 -2.07
C THR A 18 0.17 10.17 -1.68
N SER A 19 1.47 10.01 -1.90
CA SER A 19 2.19 8.80 -1.45
C SER A 19 2.07 8.57 0.06
N ALA A 20 2.01 9.65 0.85
CA ALA A 20 1.78 9.58 2.30
C ALA A 20 0.36 9.07 2.62
N ASP A 21 -0.67 9.55 1.92
CA ASP A 21 -2.04 9.06 2.09
C ASP A 21 -2.17 7.60 1.71
N ALA A 22 -1.55 7.19 0.60
CA ALA A 22 -1.52 5.80 0.16
C ALA A 22 -0.90 4.89 1.22
N VAL A 23 0.25 5.28 1.79
CA VAL A 23 0.88 4.54 2.89
C VAL A 23 -0.02 4.50 4.13
N ASN A 24 -0.65 5.61 4.51
CA ASN A 24 -1.56 5.66 5.66
C ASN A 24 -2.76 4.72 5.47
N GLN A 25 -3.35 4.70 4.28
CA GLN A 25 -4.44 3.78 3.96
C GLN A 25 -3.97 2.31 4.02
N LEU A 26 -2.81 1.98 3.46
CA LEU A 26 -2.25 0.63 3.56
C LEU A 26 -1.97 0.23 5.02
N MET A 27 -1.55 1.16 5.87
CA MET A 27 -1.42 0.93 7.31
C MET A 27 -2.76 0.66 8.01
N THR A 28 -3.89 1.14 7.47
CA THR A 28 -5.22 0.82 8.00
C THR A 28 -5.77 -0.48 7.43
N ILE A 29 -5.52 -0.77 6.14
CA ILE A 29 -6.07 -1.92 5.41
C ILE A 29 -5.34 -3.22 5.76
N LEU A 30 -4.01 -3.18 5.90
CA LEU A 30 -3.22 -4.39 6.12
C LEU A 30 -3.34 -4.89 7.56
N GLU A 31 -3.63 -6.17 7.71
CA GLU A 31 -3.60 -6.87 8.99
C GLU A 31 -2.16 -6.96 9.54
N GLY A 32 -2.04 -7.16 10.85
CA GLY A 32 -0.76 -7.21 11.55
C GLY A 32 0.22 -8.24 10.98
N GLU A 33 -0.25 -9.44 10.63
CA GLU A 33 0.63 -10.48 10.06
C GLU A 33 1.20 -10.07 8.70
N HIS A 34 0.40 -9.43 7.85
CA HIS A 34 0.88 -8.92 6.55
C HIS A 34 1.88 -7.77 6.72
N LYS A 35 1.62 -6.87 7.68
CA LYS A 35 2.55 -5.79 8.04
C LYS A 35 3.90 -6.35 8.53
N LEU A 36 3.88 -7.34 9.41
CA LEU A 36 5.08 -8.01 9.91
C LEU A 36 5.84 -8.74 8.79
N ALA A 37 5.11 -9.47 7.93
CA ALA A 37 5.71 -10.15 6.80
C ALA A 37 6.42 -9.17 5.86
N ILE A 38 5.78 -8.04 5.51
CA ILE A 38 6.38 -6.99 4.67
C ILE A 38 7.58 -6.36 5.39
N ALA A 39 7.46 -5.99 6.67
CA ALA A 39 8.53 -5.37 7.44
C ALA A 39 9.81 -6.24 7.50
N ALA A 40 9.64 -7.56 7.58
CA ALA A 40 10.72 -8.54 7.61
C ALA A 40 11.38 -8.78 6.23
N MET A 41 10.79 -8.31 5.13
CA MET A 41 11.37 -8.47 3.79
C MET A 41 12.68 -7.68 3.68
N LYS A 42 13.65 -8.27 2.96
CA LYS A 42 14.80 -7.52 2.46
C LYS A 42 14.35 -6.59 1.34
N ASN A 43 15.02 -5.45 1.20
CA ASN A 43 14.70 -4.46 0.18
C ASN A 43 14.68 -5.08 -1.24
N ASP A 44 15.70 -5.89 -1.58
CA ASP A 44 15.79 -6.59 -2.88
C ASP A 44 14.67 -7.63 -3.12
N LYS A 45 13.86 -7.93 -2.11
CA LYS A 45 12.70 -8.84 -2.21
C LYS A 45 11.37 -8.11 -2.32
N LEU A 46 11.32 -6.79 -2.15
CA LEU A 46 10.09 -6.02 -2.31
C LEU A 46 9.50 -6.16 -3.72
N ILE A 47 10.32 -6.41 -4.74
CA ILE A 47 9.87 -6.72 -6.10
C ILE A 47 8.91 -7.92 -6.18
N ASN A 48 8.97 -8.85 -5.24
CA ASN A 48 8.03 -9.98 -5.18
C ASN A 48 6.58 -9.53 -4.88
N LEU A 49 6.39 -8.30 -4.39
CA LEU A 49 5.09 -7.70 -4.16
C LEU A 49 4.50 -7.06 -5.42
N HIS A 50 5.27 -6.92 -6.51
CA HIS A 50 4.88 -6.19 -7.71
C HIS A 50 3.58 -6.73 -8.34
N PHE A 51 3.42 -8.06 -8.39
CA PHE A 51 2.21 -8.72 -8.94
C PHE A 51 1.14 -9.03 -7.89
N SER A 52 1.35 -8.69 -6.62
CA SER A 52 0.38 -8.87 -5.54
C SER A 52 -0.08 -7.51 -5.01
N LEU A 53 0.60 -6.97 -4.01
CA LEU A 53 0.28 -5.66 -3.44
C LEU A 53 0.41 -4.53 -4.47
N GLY A 54 1.39 -4.60 -5.37
CA GLY A 54 1.57 -3.62 -6.44
C GLY A 54 0.36 -3.53 -7.36
N VAL A 55 -0.16 -4.68 -7.81
CA VAL A 55 -1.40 -4.73 -8.63
C VAL A 55 -2.59 -4.16 -7.87
N MET A 56 -2.72 -4.49 -6.58
CA MET A 56 -3.79 -3.95 -5.74
C MET A 56 -3.70 -2.43 -5.66
N ILE A 57 -2.53 -1.86 -5.39
CA ILE A 57 -2.31 -0.41 -5.33
C ILE A 57 -2.69 0.24 -6.66
N ARG A 58 -2.20 -0.29 -7.79
CA ARG A 58 -2.47 0.29 -9.12
C ARG A 58 -3.96 0.36 -9.44
N ASN A 59 -4.69 -0.71 -9.11
CA ASN A 59 -6.11 -0.82 -9.41
C ASN A 59 -6.99 -0.05 -8.41
N ALA A 60 -6.64 -0.06 -7.13
CA ALA A 60 -7.49 0.51 -6.07
C ALA A 60 -7.26 2.01 -5.88
N PHE A 61 -6.03 2.49 -6.06
CA PHE A 61 -5.65 3.88 -5.76
C PHE A 61 -5.68 4.80 -6.98
N GLY A 62 -6.26 4.34 -8.10
CA GLY A 62 -6.47 5.18 -9.27
C GLY A 62 -5.17 5.56 -10.00
N LEU A 63 -4.13 4.72 -9.96
CA LEU A 63 -2.87 5.02 -10.66
C LEU A 63 -2.98 4.91 -12.19
N HIS A 64 -3.99 4.18 -12.69
CA HIS A 64 -4.26 4.09 -14.13
C HIS A 64 -5.03 5.29 -14.69
N GLU A 65 -5.50 6.20 -13.84
CA GLU A 65 -6.24 7.38 -14.28
C GLU A 65 -5.28 8.43 -14.87
N PRO A 66 -5.63 9.05 -16.02
CA PRO A 66 -4.75 9.97 -16.73
C PRO A 66 -4.38 11.21 -15.91
N ASP A 67 -5.28 11.66 -15.02
CA ASP A 67 -5.11 12.83 -14.16
C ASP A 67 -4.95 12.44 -12.68
N SER A 68 -4.42 11.24 -12.41
CA SER A 68 -4.24 10.72 -11.05
C SER A 68 -3.39 11.67 -10.18
N PRO A 69 -3.97 12.28 -9.13
CA PRO A 69 -3.21 13.14 -8.21
C PRO A 69 -2.09 12.37 -7.52
N LEU A 70 -2.34 11.09 -7.23
CA LEU A 70 -1.35 10.18 -6.63
C LEU A 70 -0.15 9.95 -7.53
N LEU A 71 -0.39 9.69 -8.82
CA LEU A 71 0.67 9.48 -9.80
C LEU A 71 1.56 10.73 -9.90
N ALA A 72 0.94 11.91 -9.93
CA ALA A 72 1.64 13.20 -9.88
C ALA A 72 2.42 13.38 -8.57
N SER A 73 1.85 13.02 -7.41
CA SER A 73 2.54 13.06 -6.11
C SER A 73 3.73 12.11 -6.04
N CYS A 74 3.69 10.97 -6.73
CA CYS A 74 4.80 10.05 -6.86
C CYS A 74 5.91 10.56 -7.79
N GLY A 75 5.67 11.62 -8.56
CA GLY A 75 6.66 12.22 -9.47
C GLY A 75 7.00 11.34 -10.68
N THR A 76 6.10 10.44 -11.05
CA THR A 76 6.25 9.54 -12.22
C THR A 76 4.97 9.54 -13.05
N VAL A 77 5.06 9.02 -14.27
CA VAL A 77 3.91 8.80 -15.18
C VAL A 77 3.56 7.31 -15.29
N HIS A 78 4.36 6.42 -14.70
CA HIS A 78 4.19 4.98 -14.80
C HIS A 78 3.54 4.42 -13.53
N PRO A 79 2.36 3.78 -13.64
CA PRO A 79 1.69 3.16 -12.49
C PRO A 79 2.55 2.13 -11.76
N ASP A 80 3.39 1.40 -12.49
CA ASP A 80 4.31 0.41 -11.92
C ASP A 80 5.33 1.08 -11.00
N ASP A 81 6.04 2.10 -11.50
CA ASP A 81 7.02 2.87 -10.71
C ASP A 81 6.37 3.53 -9.48
N ALA A 82 5.17 4.10 -9.64
CA ALA A 82 4.44 4.71 -8.54
C ALA A 82 4.08 3.67 -7.46
N SER A 83 3.60 2.51 -7.87
CA SER A 83 3.25 1.42 -6.95
C SER A 83 4.47 0.86 -6.22
N ASP A 84 5.60 0.69 -6.91
CA ASP A 84 6.85 0.24 -6.31
C ASP A 84 7.38 1.28 -5.29
N GLY A 85 7.28 2.57 -5.61
CA GLY A 85 7.61 3.67 -4.70
C GLY A 85 6.73 3.69 -3.43
N ILE A 86 5.42 3.45 -3.58
CA ILE A 86 4.49 3.35 -2.45
C ILE A 86 4.81 2.12 -1.58
N VAL A 87 5.10 0.97 -2.18
CA VAL A 87 5.53 -0.24 -1.45
C VAL A 87 6.83 0.01 -0.68
N GLN A 88 7.80 0.69 -1.30
CA GLN A 88 9.05 1.06 -0.65
C GLN A 88 8.83 2.00 0.55
N ALA A 89 7.94 2.99 0.41
CA ALA A 89 7.57 3.91 1.48
C ALA A 89 6.83 3.21 2.62
N LEU A 90 5.89 2.31 2.32
CA LEU A 90 5.21 1.46 3.30
C LEU A 90 6.22 0.62 4.08
N TRP A 91 7.14 -0.05 3.39
CA TRP A 91 8.16 -0.88 4.03
C TRP A 91 9.05 -0.08 4.99
N ASN A 92 9.50 1.12 4.57
CA ASN A 92 10.25 2.02 5.44
C ASN A 92 9.43 2.41 6.68
N ARG A 93 8.16 2.76 6.49
CA ARG A 93 7.24 3.13 7.58
C ARG A 93 7.03 1.99 8.56
N LEU A 94 6.84 0.77 8.06
CA LEU A 94 6.65 -0.41 8.88
C LEU A 94 7.87 -0.67 9.76
N ARG A 95 9.08 -0.63 9.22
CA ARG A 95 10.33 -0.88 9.98
C ARG A 95 10.65 0.20 11.02
N SER A 96 10.16 1.41 10.84
CA SER A 96 10.28 2.49 11.83
C SER A 96 9.13 2.51 12.84
N SER A 97 8.10 1.67 12.68
CA SER A 97 6.95 1.60 13.58
C SER A 97 7.24 0.68 14.78
N PRO A 98 6.89 1.09 16.02
CA PRO A 98 6.99 0.22 17.20
C PRO A 98 6.21 -1.10 17.07
N GLU A 99 5.10 -1.10 16.31
CA GLU A 99 4.26 -2.29 16.07
C GLU A 99 5.02 -3.46 15.44
N THR A 100 6.12 -3.21 14.75
CA THR A 100 6.91 -4.26 14.07
C THR A 100 8.29 -4.49 14.71
N GLN A 101 8.66 -3.70 15.72
CA GLN A 101 9.96 -3.79 16.40
C GLN A 101 9.94 -4.67 17.67
N ALA A 102 8.76 -5.13 18.08
CA ALA A 102 8.60 -6.00 19.24
C ALA A 102 8.65 -7.48 18.86
N HIS A 103 9.84 -8.02 18.58
CA HIS A 103 10.11 -9.46 18.56
C HIS A 103 11.57 -9.78 18.90
#